data_AF-A0A1Y1MK30-F1
#
_entry.id   AF-A0A1Y1MK30-F1
#
_cell.length_a   1.000
_cell.length_b   1.000
_cell.length_c   1.000
_cell.angle_alpha   90.00
_cell.angle_beta   90.00
_cell.angle_gamma   90.00
#
_symmetry.space_group_name_H-M   'P 1'
#
loop_
_entity.id
_entity.type
_entity.pdbx_description
1 polymer ?
#
loop_
_entity_poly.entity_id
_entity_poly.type
_entity_poly.pdbx_seq_one_letter_code
_entity_poly.pdbx_strand_id
1 'polypeptide(L)'
;MSRNIITITKWVPLQTEESKNVFLKCNHLRTAAQDLLQSLGTFLSEFQQKNGWKSYQTLSNNELIIENLEAITDTAHELKKSFFNAFRELGQNRQMAIKKVKSKMWQTDLWKIKLKLSYFLQHLISEIAFLYVHYGERMLTISFK
;
A
#
# COMPACT_ATOMS: atom_id res chain seq x y z
N MET A 1 -1.98 -35.82 37.12
CA MET A 1 -2.47 -34.54 36.59
C MET A 1 -2.00 -34.38 35.14
N SER A 2 -2.79 -34.74 34.12
CA SER A 2 -2.41 -34.52 32.70
C SER A 2 -3.45 -34.98 31.64
N ARG A 3 -4.75 -34.66 31.76
CA ARG A 3 -5.74 -35.16 30.76
C ARG A 3 -6.77 -34.17 30.18
N ASN A 4 -6.65 -32.86 30.42
CA ASN A 4 -7.72 -31.91 30.00
C ASN A 4 -7.33 -30.84 28.96
N ILE A 5 -6.17 -30.93 28.31
CA ILE A 5 -5.76 -29.89 27.32
C ILE A 5 -6.30 -30.18 25.91
N ILE A 6 -6.63 -31.43 25.58
CA ILE A 6 -6.97 -31.84 24.20
C ILE A 6 -8.45 -31.57 23.84
N THR A 7 -9.31 -31.30 24.83
CA THR A 7 -10.77 -31.22 24.60
C THR A 7 -11.29 -29.81 24.35
N ILE A 8 -10.55 -28.76 24.72
CA ILE A 8 -11.01 -27.36 24.61
C ILE A 8 -10.92 -26.85 23.15
N THR A 9 -9.99 -27.38 22.35
CA THR A 9 -9.80 -26.99 20.94
C THR A 9 -10.96 -27.41 20.03
N LYS A 10 -11.74 -28.43 20.40
CA LYS A 10 -12.84 -28.94 19.56
C LYS A 10 -14.12 -28.09 19.60
N TRP A 11 -14.23 -27.16 20.54
CA TRP A 11 -15.45 -26.39 20.79
C TRP A 11 -15.36 -24.92 20.39
N VAL A 12 -14.24 -24.48 19.79
CA VAL A 12 -14.19 -23.14 19.21
C VAL A 12 -15.14 -23.13 18.00
N PRO A 13 -16.20 -22.31 18.00
CA PRO A 13 -17.12 -22.26 16.87
C PRO A 13 -16.34 -21.97 15.58
N LEU A 14 -16.64 -22.66 14.48
CA LEU A 14 -16.06 -22.38 13.16
C LEU A 14 -16.13 -20.88 12.79
N GLN A 15 -17.21 -20.21 13.20
CA GLN A 15 -17.42 -18.77 13.04
C GLN A 15 -16.36 -17.90 13.74
N THR A 16 -15.72 -18.37 14.80
CA THR A 16 -14.62 -17.68 15.49
C THR A 16 -13.30 -17.84 14.74
N GLU A 17 -13.03 -19.00 14.15
CA GLU A 17 -11.85 -19.22 13.31
C GLU A 17 -11.92 -18.43 12.00
N GLU A 18 -13.06 -18.41 11.32
CA GLU A 18 -13.26 -17.59 10.12
C GLU A 18 -13.01 -16.10 10.41
N SER A 19 -13.56 -15.59 11.50
CA SER A 19 -13.33 -14.20 11.90
C SER A 19 -11.87 -13.92 12.27
N LYS A 20 -11.17 -14.90 12.86
CA LYS A 20 -9.73 -14.79 13.17
C LYS A 20 -8.91 -14.72 11.88
N ASN A 21 -9.24 -15.53 10.88
CA ASN A 21 -8.59 -15.51 9.57
C ASN A 21 -8.79 -14.17 8.86
N VAL A 22 -9.99 -13.58 8.89
CA VAL A 22 -10.24 -12.25 8.32
C VAL A 22 -9.38 -11.18 9.00
N PHE A 23 -9.27 -11.19 10.33
CA PHE A 23 -8.44 -10.21 11.04
C PHE A 23 -6.93 -10.44 10.84
N LEU A 24 -6.48 -11.68 10.69
CA LEU A 24 -5.10 -11.98 10.31
C LEU A 24 -4.77 -11.43 8.92
N LYS A 25 -5.67 -11.63 7.94
CA LYS A 25 -5.54 -11.02 6.60
C LYS A 25 -5.48 -9.50 6.68
N CYS A 26 -6.31 -8.86 7.51
CA CYS A 26 -6.28 -7.41 7.71
C CYS A 26 -4.93 -6.94 8.31
N ASN A 27 -4.35 -7.72 9.22
CA ASN A 27 -3.05 -7.40 9.79
C ASN A 27 -1.92 -7.55 8.77
N HIS A 28 -1.91 -8.63 7.98
CA HIS A 28 -0.96 -8.80 6.88
C HIS A 28 -1.09 -7.67 5.84
N LEU A 29 -2.32 -7.30 5.50
CA LEU A 29 -2.59 -6.19 4.59
C LEU A 29 -2.07 -4.86 5.13
N ARG A 30 -2.21 -4.62 6.44
CA ARG A 30 -1.64 -3.43 7.10
C ARG A 30 -0.12 -3.41 6.96
N THR A 31 0.56 -4.52 7.26
CA THR A 31 2.03 -4.60 7.15
C THR A 31 2.48 -4.36 5.71
N ALA A 32 1.92 -5.09 4.75
CA ALA A 32 2.26 -4.93 3.34
C ALA A 32 2.01 -3.49 2.82
N ALA A 33 0.95 -2.83 3.30
CA ALA A 33 0.69 -1.44 2.97
C ALA A 33 1.69 -0.46 3.60
N GLN A 34 2.18 -0.75 4.81
CA GLN A 34 3.23 0.03 5.45
C GLN A 34 4.56 -0.12 4.72
N ASP A 35 4.90 -1.33 4.29
CA ASP A 35 6.09 -1.60 3.50
C ASP A 35 6.04 -0.85 2.16
N LEU A 36 4.88 -0.87 1.48
CA LEU A 36 4.68 -0.08 0.26
C LEU A 36 4.82 1.43 0.49
N LEU A 37 4.27 1.95 1.60
CA LEU A 37 4.44 3.37 1.98
C LEU A 37 5.91 3.72 2.21
N GLN A 38 6.67 2.83 2.85
CA GLN A 38 8.09 3.03 3.06
C GLN A 38 8.86 3.01 1.74
N SER A 39 8.60 2.04 0.87
CA SER A 39 9.21 1.96 -0.47
C SER A 39 8.90 3.19 -1.32
N LEU A 40 7.65 3.66 -1.32
CA LEU A 40 7.23 4.90 -1.99
C LEU A 40 7.94 6.13 -1.42
N GLY A 41 8.08 6.21 -0.09
CA GLY A 41 8.77 7.31 0.58
C GLY A 41 10.26 7.37 0.24
N THR A 42 10.93 6.22 0.25
CA THR A 42 12.33 6.10 -0.16
C THR A 42 12.50 6.49 -1.62
N PHE A 43 11.66 5.94 -2.51
CA PHE A 43 11.69 6.26 -3.94
C PHE A 43 11.51 7.75 -4.20
N LEU A 44 10.51 8.38 -3.58
CA LEU A 44 10.27 9.82 -3.73
C LEU A 44 11.45 10.67 -3.24
N SER A 45 12.06 10.28 -2.13
CA SER A 45 13.21 11.00 -1.56
C SER A 45 14.42 10.91 -2.50
N GLU A 46 14.71 9.73 -3.02
CA GLU A 46 15.78 9.52 -4.01
C GLU A 46 15.50 10.25 -5.32
N PHE A 47 14.24 10.22 -5.78
CA PHE A 47 13.80 10.90 -7.00
C PHE A 47 13.95 12.42 -6.89
N GLN A 48 13.51 13.01 -5.77
CA GLN A 48 13.66 14.45 -5.52
C GLN A 48 15.14 14.85 -5.39
N GLN A 49 15.98 14.06 -4.71
CA GLN A 49 17.42 14.33 -4.62
C GLN A 49 18.10 14.31 -5.99
N LYS A 50 17.76 13.33 -6.85
CA LYS A 50 18.30 13.24 -8.22
C LYS A 50 17.79 14.35 -9.14
N ASN A 51 16.55 14.80 -8.97
CA ASN A 51 15.99 15.91 -9.76
C ASN A 51 16.49 17.29 -9.29
N GLY A 52 16.80 17.44 -8.01
CA GLY A 52 17.30 18.70 -7.43
C GLY A 52 18.70 19.08 -7.92
N TRP A 53 19.52 18.11 -8.32
CA TRP A 53 20.91 18.33 -8.73
C TRP A 53 21.18 17.70 -10.09
N LYS A 54 21.33 18.52 -11.14
CA LYS A 54 22.18 18.41 -12.37
C LYS A 54 22.72 17.04 -12.84
N SER A 55 22.15 15.88 -12.50
CA SER A 55 22.72 14.58 -12.81
C SER A 55 22.00 14.00 -14.02
N TYR A 56 22.39 14.49 -15.19
CA TYR A 56 22.31 13.74 -16.45
C TYR A 56 23.28 12.53 -16.45
N GLN A 57 23.54 11.93 -15.29
CA GLN A 57 24.53 10.87 -15.16
C GLN A 57 23.87 9.52 -15.42
N THR A 58 24.11 9.08 -16.66
CA THR A 58 24.01 7.71 -17.22
C THR A 58 22.60 7.13 -17.41
N LEU A 59 22.28 6.76 -18.67
CA LEU A 59 21.06 6.05 -19.08
C LEU A 59 20.74 4.83 -18.21
N SER A 60 21.75 4.11 -17.71
CA SER A 60 21.54 2.93 -16.85
C SER A 60 20.88 3.26 -15.50
N ASN A 61 21.05 4.48 -14.98
CA ASN A 61 20.39 4.90 -13.74
C ASN A 61 18.90 5.21 -13.96
N ASN A 62 18.50 5.55 -15.19
CA ASN A 62 17.11 5.85 -15.52
C ASN A 62 16.30 4.56 -15.71
N GLU A 63 16.88 3.53 -16.32
CA GLU A 63 16.26 2.20 -16.43
C GLU A 63 15.96 1.63 -15.04
N LEU A 64 16.91 1.70 -14.10
CA LEU A 64 16.72 1.24 -12.73
C LEU A 64 15.63 2.01 -11.96
N ILE A 65 15.44 3.30 -12.25
CA ILE A 65 14.34 4.11 -11.69
C ILE A 65 12.99 3.64 -12.24
N ILE A 66 12.93 3.32 -13.54
CA ILE A 66 11.71 2.81 -14.19
C ILE A 66 11.37 1.44 -13.64
N GLU A 67 12.33 0.51 -13.56
CA GLU A 67 12.13 -0.83 -12.99
C GLU A 67 11.63 -0.77 -11.53
N ASN A 68 12.21 0.12 -10.71
CA ASN A 68 11.75 0.32 -9.33
C ASN A 68 10.30 0.86 -9.28
N LEU A 69 9.94 1.76 -10.20
CA LEU A 69 8.59 2.32 -10.29
C LEU A 69 7.58 1.27 -10.78
N GLU A 70 7.96 0.41 -11.70
CA GLU A 70 7.18 -0.75 -12.15
C GLU A 70 6.93 -1.73 -11.01
N ALA A 71 7.97 -2.11 -10.27
CA ALA A 71 7.84 -3.00 -9.10
C ALA A 71 6.91 -2.43 -8.02
N ILE A 72 7.01 -1.13 -7.73
CA ILE A 72 6.10 -0.42 -6.81
C ILE A 72 4.66 -0.44 -7.35
N THR A 73 4.48 -0.25 -8.65
CA THR A 73 3.16 -0.22 -9.30
C THR A 73 2.49 -1.59 -9.27
N ASP A 74 3.25 -2.66 -9.54
CA ASP A 74 2.76 -4.03 -9.46
C ASP A 74 2.35 -4.38 -8.03
N THR A 75 3.20 -4.06 -7.06
CA THR A 75 2.90 -4.25 -5.64
C THR A 75 1.62 -3.50 -5.24
N ALA A 76 1.47 -2.24 -5.68
CA ALA A 76 0.28 -1.45 -5.40
C ALA A 76 -0.99 -2.04 -6.06
N HIS A 77 -0.86 -2.61 -7.26
CA HIS A 77 -1.96 -3.26 -7.96
C HIS A 77 -2.44 -4.54 -7.25
N GLU A 78 -1.52 -5.36 -6.77
CA GLU A 78 -1.84 -6.54 -5.96
C GLU A 78 -2.50 -6.14 -4.63
N LEU A 79 -1.97 -5.12 -3.97
CA LEU A 79 -2.50 -4.60 -2.73
C LEU A 79 -3.94 -4.09 -2.88
N LYS A 80 -4.26 -3.44 -4.00
CA LYS A 80 -5.62 -2.97 -4.34
C LYS A 80 -6.62 -4.13 -4.32
N LYS A 81 -6.30 -5.27 -4.94
CA LYS A 81 -7.17 -6.45 -4.94
C LYS A 81 -7.40 -6.96 -3.52
N SER A 82 -6.33 -7.02 -2.71
CA SER A 82 -6.39 -7.44 -1.31
C SER A 82 -7.25 -6.50 -0.44
N PHE A 83 -7.17 -5.19 -0.65
CA PHE A 83 -8.05 -4.23 0.01
C PHE A 83 -9.52 -4.44 -0.33
N PHE A 84 -9.86 -4.62 -1.61
CA PHE A 84 -11.25 -4.86 -2.02
C PHE A 84 -11.83 -6.12 -1.38
N ASN A 85 -11.05 -7.21 -1.35
CA ASN A 85 -11.46 -8.46 -0.73
C ASN A 85 -11.64 -8.31 0.79
N ALA A 86 -10.69 -7.65 1.47
CA ALA A 86 -10.77 -7.41 2.92
C ALA A 86 -11.99 -6.56 3.31
N PHE A 87 -12.28 -5.47 2.58
CA PHE A 87 -13.47 -4.65 2.84
C PHE A 87 -14.77 -5.42 2.60
N ARG A 88 -14.82 -6.29 1.59
CA ARG A 88 -15.97 -7.17 1.33
C ARG A 88 -16.18 -8.17 2.46
N GLU A 89 -15.13 -8.87 2.89
CA GLU A 89 -15.19 -9.84 4.00
C GLU A 89 -15.57 -9.18 5.35
N LEU A 90 -15.08 -7.96 5.61
CA LEU A 90 -15.45 -7.19 6.80
C LEU A 90 -16.91 -6.73 6.79
N GLY A 91 -17.48 -6.45 5.61
CA GLY A 91 -18.88 -6.05 5.43
C GLY A 91 -19.89 -7.19 5.62
N GLN A 92 -19.48 -8.44 5.38
CA GLN A 92 -20.33 -9.64 5.52
C GLN A 92 -20.41 -10.15 6.96
N ASN A 93 -19.44 -9.82 7.82
CA ASN A 93 -19.34 -10.28 9.21
C ASN A 93 -20.34 -9.58 10.16
N ARG A 94 -21.63 -9.94 10.09
CA ARG A 94 -22.72 -9.31 10.86
C ARG A 94 -23.04 -9.91 12.24
N GLN A 95 -22.45 -11.05 12.62
CA GLN A 95 -23.11 -11.93 13.58
C GLN A 95 -22.80 -11.75 15.09
N MET A 96 -21.94 -10.83 15.54
CA MET A 96 -21.77 -10.55 17.00
C MET A 96 -21.37 -9.10 17.30
N ALA A 97 -21.79 -8.54 18.44
CA ALA A 97 -21.45 -7.16 18.84
C ALA A 97 -19.93 -6.92 18.96
N ILE A 98 -19.18 -7.84 19.59
CA ILE A 98 -17.71 -7.76 19.68
C ILE A 98 -17.06 -7.84 18.29
N LYS A 99 -17.57 -8.70 17.40
CA LYS A 99 -17.11 -8.79 16.01
C LYS A 99 -17.39 -7.52 15.22
N LYS A 100 -18.54 -6.87 15.44
CA LYS A 100 -18.88 -5.57 14.83
C LYS A 100 -17.93 -4.46 15.25
N VAL A 101 -17.61 -4.36 16.55
CA VAL A 101 -16.64 -3.36 17.04
C VAL A 101 -15.27 -3.57 16.42
N LYS A 102 -14.76 -4.81 16.45
CA LYS A 102 -13.45 -5.14 15.88
C LYS A 102 -13.40 -4.98 14.36
N SER A 103 -14.48 -5.33 13.65
CA SER A 103 -14.61 -5.10 12.20
C SER A 103 -14.58 -3.60 11.88
N LYS A 104 -15.34 -2.78 12.61
CA LYS A 104 -15.35 -1.31 12.44
C LYS A 104 -13.97 -0.69 12.70
N MET A 105 -13.26 -1.17 13.72
CA MET A 105 -11.88 -0.76 14.00
C MET A 105 -10.97 -1.05 12.79
N TRP A 106 -10.97 -2.28 12.29
CA TRP A 106 -10.16 -2.66 11.12
C TRP A 106 -10.56 -1.91 9.85
N GLN A 107 -11.86 -1.70 9.60
CA GLN A 107 -12.31 -0.85 8.49
C GLN A 107 -11.74 0.56 8.58
N THR A 108 -11.74 1.14 9.79
CA THR A 108 -11.21 2.50 10.02
C THR A 108 -9.71 2.55 9.77
N ASP A 109 -8.95 1.57 10.27
CA ASP A 109 -7.50 1.53 10.09
C ASP A 109 -7.10 1.28 8.63
N LEU A 110 -7.74 0.32 7.96
CA LEU A 110 -7.52 0.07 6.53
C LEU A 110 -7.91 1.29 5.68
N TRP A 111 -8.96 2.02 6.06
CA TRP A 111 -9.34 3.26 5.39
C TRP A 111 -8.28 4.36 5.53
N LYS A 112 -7.75 4.56 6.74
CA LYS A 112 -6.65 5.51 6.98
C LYS A 112 -5.42 5.18 6.13
N ILE A 113 -5.06 3.90 6.04
CA ILE A 113 -3.93 3.42 5.23
C ILE A 113 -4.18 3.68 3.75
N LYS A 114 -5.38 3.36 3.26
CA LYS A 114 -5.79 3.63 1.88
C LYS A 114 -5.69 5.13 1.53
N LEU A 115 -6.11 6.01 2.44
CA LEU A 115 -5.99 7.46 2.26
C LEU A 115 -4.52 7.90 2.20
N LYS A 116 -3.66 7.39 3.10
CA LYS A 116 -2.22 7.67 3.08
C LYS A 116 -1.58 7.25 1.75
N LEU A 117 -1.88 6.05 1.27
CA LEU A 117 -1.40 5.57 -0.02
C LEU A 117 -1.86 6.48 -1.17
N SER A 118 -3.12 6.91 -1.13
CA SER A 118 -3.68 7.80 -2.15
C SER A 118 -2.98 9.16 -2.17
N TYR A 119 -2.69 9.72 -0.98
CA TYR A 119 -1.93 10.97 -0.86
C TYR A 119 -0.50 10.84 -1.41
N PHE A 120 0.20 9.74 -1.09
CA PHE A 120 1.54 9.48 -1.60
C PHE A 120 1.55 9.33 -3.13
N LEU A 121 0.59 8.61 -3.70
CA LEU A 121 0.43 8.48 -5.15
C LEU A 121 0.16 9.84 -5.81
N GLN A 122 -0.70 10.66 -5.22
CA GLN A 122 -0.96 12.02 -5.73
C GLN A 122 0.31 12.88 -5.70
N HIS A 123 1.12 12.77 -4.66
CA HIS A 123 2.40 13.47 -4.57
C HIS A 123 3.36 13.02 -5.67
N LEU A 124 3.48 11.71 -5.91
CA LEU A 124 4.29 11.15 -7.00
C LEU A 124 3.85 11.66 -8.38
N ILE A 125 2.54 11.65 -8.66
CA ILE A 125 1.99 12.17 -9.92
C ILE A 125 2.32 13.65 -10.09
N SER A 126 2.23 14.43 -9.01
CA SER A 126 2.52 15.86 -9.02
C SER A 126 3.99 16.14 -9.34
N GLU A 127 4.91 15.37 -8.75
CA GLU A 127 6.35 15.45 -9.04
C GLU A 127 6.65 15.11 -10.51
N ILE A 128 6.07 14.03 -11.04
CA ILE A 128 6.25 13.64 -12.45
C ILE A 128 5.70 14.73 -13.38
N ALA A 129 4.51 15.27 -13.08
CA ALA A 129 3.91 16.34 -13.85
C ALA A 129 4.76 17.62 -13.84
N PHE A 130 5.34 17.97 -12.68
CA PHE A 130 6.26 19.09 -12.54
C PHE A 130 7.48 18.94 -13.44
N LEU A 131 8.09 17.75 -13.49
CA LEU A 131 9.20 17.48 -14.40
C LEU A 131 8.77 17.65 -15.86
N TYR A 132 7.61 17.11 -16.24
CA TYR A 132 7.13 17.19 -17.62
C TYR A 132 6.95 18.66 -18.06
N VAL A 133 6.34 19.49 -17.22
CA VAL A 133 6.17 20.92 -17.49
C VAL A 133 7.54 21.61 -17.60
N HIS A 134 8.42 21.41 -16.61
CA HIS A 134 9.70 22.12 -16.56
C HIS A 134 10.68 21.68 -17.67
N TYR A 135 10.70 20.40 -18.05
CA TYR A 135 11.51 19.91 -19.16
C TYR A 135 10.89 20.25 -20.52
N GLY A 136 9.55 20.25 -20.63
CA GLY A 136 8.83 20.70 -21.81
C GLY A 136 9.13 22.17 -22.12
N GLU A 137 9.05 23.05 -21.11
CA GLU A 137 9.40 24.47 -21.25
C GLU A 137 10.87 24.66 -21.66
N ARG A 138 11.80 23.89 -21.09
CA ARG A 138 13.21 23.94 -21.50
C ARG A 138 13.44 23.48 -22.93
N MET A 139 12.80 22.39 -23.35
CA MET A 139 12.89 21.90 -24.73
C MET A 139 12.36 22.95 -25.71
N LEU A 140 11.19 23.53 -25.44
CA LEU A 140 10.63 24.61 -26.26
C LEU A 140 11.58 25.80 -26.34
N THR A 141 12.19 26.20 -25.23
CA THR A 141 13.14 27.33 -25.20
C THR A 141 14.41 27.06 -26.03
N ILE A 142 14.87 25.81 -26.11
CA ILE A 142 16.03 25.41 -26.91
C ILE A 142 15.67 25.29 -28.39
N SER A 143 14.52 24.71 -28.72
CA SER A 143 14.10 24.45 -30.11
C SER A 143 13.65 25.69 -30.88
N PHE A 144 13.23 26.75 -30.17
CA PHE A 144 12.78 28.01 -30.78
C PHE A 144 13.82 29.16 -30.67
N LYS A 145 15.07 28.82 -30.35
CA LYS A 145 16.24 29.71 -30.48
C LYS A 145 17.03 29.33 -31.73
#